data_AF-A0A7H0NLZ9-F1
#
_entry.id   AF-A0A7H0NLZ9-F1
#
_cell.length_a   1.000
_cell.length_b   1.000
_cell.length_c   1.000
_cell.angle_alpha   90.00
_cell.angle_beta   90.00
_cell.angle_gamma   90.00
#
_symmetry.space_group_name_H-M   'P 1'
#
loop_
_entity.id
_entity.type
_entity.pdbx_description
1 polymer ?
#
loop_
_entity_poly.entity_id
_entity_poly.type
_entity_poly.pdbx_seq_one_letter_code
_entity_poly.pdbx_strand_id
1 'polypeptide(L)'
;MTDARLIGTWTTALDDDGRTVPGLVSFGADGGVVSTQVNTRSVGIGSWRATGEGTFEYGFRILAVDGEGVHVGEARVRVRGEFVSDTAWKGTGGADFHDPGGTRLRGHHGSPVTAEKYGIDA
;
A
#
# COMPACT_ATOMS: atom_id res chain seq x y z
N MET A 1 -14.38 16.69 1.22
CA MET A 1 -15.20 15.46 1.09
C MET A 1 -14.25 14.32 0.74
N THR A 2 -14.34 13.19 1.43
CA THR A 2 -13.58 11.98 1.11
C THR A 2 -14.08 11.43 -0.23
N ASP A 3 -13.19 11.19 -1.20
CA ASP A 3 -13.56 10.53 -2.45
C ASP A 3 -13.86 9.05 -2.16
N ALA A 4 -15.15 8.73 -2.04
CA ALA A 4 -15.62 7.41 -1.61
C ALA A 4 -15.26 6.28 -2.58
N ARG A 5 -14.81 6.60 -3.80
CA ARG A 5 -14.45 5.59 -4.82
C ARG A 5 -13.36 4.65 -4.35
N LEU A 6 -12.42 5.13 -3.53
CA LEU A 6 -11.30 4.32 -3.03
C LEU A 6 -11.77 3.24 -2.05
N ILE A 7 -12.90 3.45 -1.37
CA ILE A 7 -13.40 2.53 -0.35
C ILE A 7 -13.68 1.16 -0.97
N GLY A 8 -13.23 0.11 -0.26
CA GLY A 8 -13.27 -1.27 -0.69
C GLY A 8 -11.89 -1.90 -0.79
N THR A 9 -11.84 -3.10 -1.36
CA THR A 9 -10.60 -3.87 -1.54
C THR A 9 -10.16 -3.79 -2.99
N TRP A 10 -8.85 -3.74 -3.20
CA TRP A 10 -8.21 -3.61 -4.50
C TRP A 10 -7.09 -4.64 -4.64
N THR A 11 -7.01 -5.27 -5.80
CA THR A 11 -5.82 -6.01 -6.22
C THR A 11 -4.79 -5.00 -6.70
N THR A 12 -3.59 -5.01 -6.14
CA THR A 12 -2.50 -4.10 -6.50
C THR A 12 -1.35 -4.84 -7.14
N ALA A 13 -0.68 -4.23 -8.12
CA ALA A 13 0.57 -4.68 -8.70
C ALA A 13 1.63 -3.58 -8.53
N LEU A 14 2.61 -3.82 -7.65
CA LEU A 14 3.77 -2.96 -7.45
C LEU A 14 4.92 -3.44 -8.34
N ASP A 15 5.61 -2.52 -9.00
CA ASP A 15 6.88 -2.82 -9.68
C ASP A 15 8.05 -2.66 -8.70
N ASP A 16 8.72 -3.77 -8.41
CA ASP A 16 9.92 -3.87 -7.59
C ASP A 16 11.10 -4.29 -8.48
N ASP A 17 11.83 -3.31 -9.01
CA ASP A 17 12.98 -3.49 -9.89
C ASP A 17 12.72 -4.41 -11.10
N GLY A 18 11.59 -4.20 -11.79
CA GLY A 18 11.17 -4.96 -12.96
C GLY A 18 10.42 -6.25 -12.63
N ARG A 19 10.19 -6.52 -11.34
CA ARG A 19 9.37 -7.63 -10.88
C ARG A 19 8.04 -7.13 -10.34
N THR A 20 6.95 -7.65 -10.88
CA THR A 20 5.62 -7.38 -10.35
C THR A 20 5.42 -8.12 -9.02
N VAL A 21 5.01 -7.37 -7.99
CA VAL A 21 4.62 -7.87 -6.68
C VAL A 21 3.11 -7.67 -6.50
N PRO A 22 2.31 -8.75 -6.57
CA PRO A 22 0.88 -8.68 -6.32
C PRO A 22 0.57 -8.46 -4.83
N GLY A 23 -0.52 -7.74 -4.58
CA GLY A 23 -1.05 -7.52 -3.24
C GLY A 23 -2.56 -7.26 -3.23
N LEU A 24 -3.10 -7.17 -2.03
CA LEU A 24 -4.46 -6.70 -1.75
C LEU A 24 -4.37 -5.53 -0.78
N VAL A 25 -5.08 -4.45 -1.09
CA VAL A 25 -5.20 -3.29 -0.21
C VAL A 25 -6.67 -2.96 0.00
N SER A 26 -7.08 -2.87 1.27
CA SER A 26 -8.43 -2.50 1.67
C SER A 26 -8.44 -1.11 2.30
N PHE A 27 -9.36 -0.26 1.84
CA PHE A 27 -9.54 1.11 2.29
C PHE A 27 -10.89 1.25 2.99
N GLY A 28 -10.85 1.65 4.27
CA GLY A 28 -12.03 1.90 5.09
C GLY A 28 -12.59 3.31 4.88
N ALA A 29 -13.90 3.47 5.07
CA ALA A 29 -14.57 4.78 5.03
C ALA A 29 -14.10 5.73 6.15
N ASP A 30 -13.51 5.18 7.21
CA ASP A 30 -12.89 5.86 8.34
C ASP A 30 -11.47 6.39 8.04
N GLY A 31 -10.95 6.14 6.83
CA GLY A 31 -9.59 6.50 6.46
C GLY A 31 -8.56 5.41 6.75
N GLY A 32 -8.96 4.24 7.24
CA GLY A 32 -8.05 3.12 7.54
C GLY A 32 -7.55 2.37 6.30
N VAL A 33 -6.36 1.78 6.39
CA VAL A 33 -5.76 0.95 5.34
C VAL A 33 -5.25 -0.37 5.93
N VAL A 34 -5.58 -1.47 5.25
CA VAL A 34 -4.98 -2.79 5.49
C VAL A 34 -4.38 -3.28 4.18
N SER A 35 -3.11 -3.70 4.21
CA SER A 35 -2.35 -4.13 3.03
C SER A 35 -1.71 -5.50 3.25
N THR A 36 -1.81 -6.37 2.26
CA THR A 36 -1.12 -7.66 2.23
C THR A 36 -0.43 -7.83 0.87
N GLN A 37 0.85 -8.18 0.85
CA GLN A 37 1.59 -8.43 -0.39
C GLN A 37 2.12 -9.86 -0.39
N VAL A 38 2.17 -10.50 -1.57
CA VAL A 38 2.56 -11.92 -1.69
C VAL A 38 4.01 -12.17 -1.26
N ASN A 39 4.89 -11.17 -1.37
CA ASN A 39 6.28 -11.25 -0.92
C ASN A 39 6.47 -10.93 0.57
N THR A 40 5.42 -10.48 1.27
CA THR A 40 5.48 -10.14 2.69
C THR A 40 4.70 -11.17 3.51
N ARG A 41 5.32 -11.73 4.55
CA ARG A 41 4.62 -12.60 5.53
C ARG A 41 3.84 -11.80 6.59
N SER A 42 3.70 -10.50 6.39
CA SER A 42 3.19 -9.55 7.39
C SER A 42 2.10 -8.67 6.79
N VAL A 43 1.22 -8.15 7.65
CA VAL A 43 0.14 -7.24 7.28
C VAL A 43 0.60 -5.80 7.50
N GLY A 44 0.32 -4.94 6.54
CA GLY A 44 0.49 -3.50 6.63
C GLY A 44 -0.76 -2.81 7.18
N ILE A 45 -0.60 -1.93 8.16
CA ILE A 45 -1.70 -1.13 8.71
C ILE A 45 -1.37 0.36 8.60
N GLY A 46 -2.33 1.17 8.18
CA GLY A 46 -2.16 2.61 8.17
C GLY A 46 -3.41 3.38 7.77
N SER A 47 -3.22 4.43 6.98
CA SER A 47 -4.25 5.41 6.68
C SER A 47 -4.18 5.92 5.25
N TRP A 48 -5.31 6.39 4.74
CA TRP A 48 -5.42 7.07 3.46
C TRP A 48 -6.17 8.39 3.59
N ARG A 49 -6.02 9.25 2.58
CA ARG A 49 -6.83 10.45 2.41
C ARG A 49 -6.94 10.81 0.94
N ALA A 50 -8.06 11.43 0.57
CA ALA A 50 -8.18 12.12 -0.71
C ALA A 50 -7.27 13.36 -0.72
N THR A 51 -6.61 13.63 -1.85
CA THR A 51 -5.74 14.79 -2.04
C THR A 51 -6.33 15.82 -3.01
N GLY A 52 -7.37 15.45 -3.73
CA GLY A 52 -8.07 16.28 -4.71
C GLY A 52 -9.13 15.45 -5.42
N GLU A 53 -9.74 16.01 -6.46
CA GLU A 53 -10.64 15.26 -7.32
C GLU A 53 -9.86 14.14 -8.03
N GLY A 54 -10.30 12.88 -7.85
CA GLY A 54 -9.67 11.73 -8.51
C GLY A 54 -8.28 11.34 -8.01
N THR A 55 -7.77 11.99 -6.95
CA THR A 55 -6.42 11.70 -6.42
C THR A 55 -6.44 11.42 -4.92
N PHE A 56 -5.54 10.56 -4.48
CA PHE A 56 -5.41 10.17 -3.09
C PHE A 56 -3.95 9.83 -2.74
N GLU A 57 -3.69 9.77 -1.44
CA GLU A 57 -2.48 9.16 -0.93
C GLU A 57 -2.82 8.20 0.20
N TYR A 58 -2.00 7.17 0.34
CA TYR A 58 -2.08 6.26 1.47
C TYR A 58 -0.70 5.82 1.92
N GLY A 59 -0.62 5.40 3.17
CA GLY A 59 0.58 4.82 3.73
C GLY A 59 0.24 3.80 4.79
N PHE A 60 1.13 2.84 4.95
CA PHE A 60 0.99 1.78 5.94
C PHE A 60 2.36 1.35 6.45
N ARG A 61 2.35 0.72 7.62
CA ARG A 61 3.55 0.14 8.23
C ARG A 61 3.42 -1.36 8.28
N ILE A 62 4.47 -2.05 7.88
CA ILE A 62 4.62 -3.49 8.05
C ILE A 62 5.65 -3.72 9.14
N LEU A 63 5.27 -4.45 10.19
CA LEU A 63 6.23 -4.96 11.17
C LEU A 63 6.84 -6.26 10.62
N ALA A 64 8.16 -6.27 10.47
CA ALA A 64 8.92 -7.45 10.16
C ALA A 64 9.21 -8.21 11.47
N VAL A 65 8.85 -9.48 11.47
CA VAL A 65 9.12 -10.39 12.60
C VAL A 65 9.91 -11.59 12.12
N ASP A 66 10.74 -12.16 12.99
CA ASP A 66 11.42 -13.41 12.72
C ASP A 66 10.50 -14.63 12.92
N GLY A 67 11.07 -15.84 12.84
CA GLY A 67 10.33 -17.09 13.02
C GLY A 67 9.75 -17.30 14.42
N GLU A 68 10.20 -16.55 15.42
CA GLU A 68 9.73 -16.58 16.80
C GLU A 68 8.75 -15.44 17.11
N GLY A 69 8.50 -14.55 16.13
CA GLY A 69 7.62 -13.40 16.29
C GLY A 69 8.32 -12.16 16.89
N VAL A 70 9.65 -12.17 17.02
CA VAL A 70 10.40 -11.03 17.53
C VAL A 70 10.46 -9.94 16.46
N HIS A 71 10.20 -8.70 16.86
CA HIS A 71 10.31 -7.55 15.97
C HIS A 71 11.77 -7.33 15.54
N VAL A 72 12.02 -7.44 14.23
CA VAL A 72 13.36 -7.28 13.62
C VAL A 72 13.47 -6.07 12.70
N GLY A 73 12.39 -5.29 12.57
CA GLY A 73 12.37 -4.02 11.86
C GLY A 73 11.00 -3.69 11.30
N GLU A 74 10.90 -2.58 10.58
CA GLU A 74 9.65 -2.17 9.95
C GLU A 74 9.87 -1.59 8.54
N ALA A 75 8.87 -1.78 7.68
CA ALA A 75 8.77 -1.06 6.42
C ALA A 75 7.68 0.00 6.52
N ARG A 76 8.02 1.24 6.17
CA ARG A 76 7.07 2.37 6.08
C ARG A 76 6.79 2.65 4.61
N VAL A 77 5.59 2.32 4.16
CA VAL A 77 5.19 2.45 2.76
C VAL A 77 4.35 3.70 2.57
N ARG A 78 4.57 4.40 1.45
CA ARG A 78 3.76 5.53 0.99
C ARG A 78 3.45 5.38 -0.48
N VAL A 79 2.22 5.67 -0.87
CA VAL A 79 1.73 5.60 -2.25
C VAL A 79 0.86 6.81 -2.53
N ARG A 80 1.01 7.35 -3.73
CA ARG A 80 0.12 8.36 -4.32
C ARG A 80 -0.55 7.74 -5.54
N GLY A 81 -1.86 7.89 -5.64
CA GLY A 81 -2.66 7.30 -6.71
C GLY A 81 -3.62 8.30 -7.34
N GLU A 82 -3.98 8.00 -8.57
CA GLU A 82 -5.03 8.67 -9.35
C GLU A 82 -5.94 7.64 -10.00
N PHE A 83 -7.25 7.89 -9.96
CA PHE A 83 -8.23 7.03 -10.62
C PHE A 83 -8.12 7.16 -12.14
N VAL A 84 -8.12 6.02 -12.83
CA VAL A 84 -8.30 5.95 -14.29
C VAL A 84 -9.73 5.57 -14.65
N SER A 85 -10.46 4.91 -13.74
CA SER A 85 -11.90 4.64 -13.80
C SER A 85 -12.44 4.44 -12.39
N ASP A 86 -13.73 4.13 -12.25
CA ASP A 86 -14.33 3.77 -10.95
C ASP A 86 -13.82 2.43 -10.40
N THR A 87 -13.19 1.61 -11.24
CA THR A 87 -12.70 0.27 -10.91
C THR A 87 -11.20 0.11 -11.09
N ALA A 88 -10.47 1.16 -11.46
CA ALA A 88 -9.03 1.11 -11.62
C ALA A 88 -8.33 2.43 -11.24
N TRP A 89 -7.12 2.32 -10.70
CA TRP A 89 -6.23 3.46 -10.42
C TRP A 89 -4.78 3.11 -10.71
N LYS A 90 -3.96 4.13 -10.92
CA LYS A 90 -2.50 4.01 -11.10
C LYS A 90 -1.79 5.00 -10.18
N GLY A 91 -0.52 4.76 -9.89
CA GLY A 91 0.20 5.56 -8.91
C GLY A 91 1.69 5.28 -8.85
N THR A 92 2.32 5.90 -7.87
CA THR A 92 3.72 5.67 -7.51
C THR A 92 3.84 5.42 -6.02
N GLY A 93 4.64 4.42 -5.68
CA GLY A 93 4.89 3.97 -4.32
C GLY A 93 6.36 4.02 -3.93
N GLY A 94 6.60 3.79 -2.65
CA GLY A 94 7.95 3.60 -2.11
C GLY A 94 7.90 3.11 -0.68
N ALA A 95 8.99 2.51 -0.23
CA ALA A 95 9.15 2.00 1.11
C ALA A 95 10.49 2.44 1.71
N ASP A 96 10.46 2.82 2.99
CA ASP A 96 11.66 2.99 3.81
C ASP A 96 11.71 1.89 4.87
N PHE A 97 12.83 1.19 4.94
CA PHE A 97 13.08 0.10 5.87
C PHE A 97 13.88 0.62 7.06
N HIS A 98 13.43 0.25 8.26
CA HIS A 98 14.03 0.68 9.52
C HIS A 98 14.35 -0.52 10.40
N ASP A 99 15.39 -0.39 11.23
CA ASP A 99 15.68 -1.34 12.30
C ASP A 99 14.64 -1.24 13.43
N PRO A 100 14.68 -2.14 14.45
CA PRO A 100 13.77 -2.07 15.59
C PRO A 100 13.86 -0.77 16.40
N GLY A 101 14.99 -0.08 16.37
CA GLY A 101 15.19 1.23 17.02
C GLY A 101 14.62 2.40 16.21
N GLY A 102 14.11 2.15 15.00
CA GLY A 102 13.57 3.17 14.11
C GLY A 102 14.64 3.88 13.27
N THR A 103 15.88 3.38 13.23
CA THR A 103 16.94 3.91 12.37
C THR A 103 16.72 3.42 10.94
N ARG A 104 16.74 4.35 9.98
CA ARG A 104 16.56 4.03 8.55
C ARG A 104 17.77 3.26 8.03
N LEU A 105 17.52 2.11 7.42
CA LEU A 105 18.53 1.24 6.81
C LEU A 105 18.67 1.51 5.32
N ARG A 106 17.55 1.52 4.59
CA ARG A 106 17.47 1.71 3.14
C ARG A 106 16.07 2.14 2.73
N GLY A 107 15.90 2.53 1.46
CA GLY A 107 14.57 2.77 0.89
C GLY A 107 14.61 2.84 -0.63
N HIS A 108 13.44 2.72 -1.23
CA HIS A 108 13.21 2.92 -2.66
C HIS A 108 11.91 3.71 -2.87
N HIS A 109 11.85 4.48 -3.94
CA HIS A 109 10.74 5.39 -4.22
C HIS A 109 10.47 5.46 -5.72
N GLY A 110 9.25 5.86 -6.08
CA GLY A 110 8.86 6.05 -7.48
C GLY A 110 8.47 4.76 -8.20
N SER A 111 8.39 3.64 -7.49
CA SER A 111 7.92 2.35 -8.03
C SER A 111 6.50 2.50 -8.57
N PRO A 112 6.25 2.21 -9.86
CA PRO A 112 4.89 2.17 -10.40
C PRO A 112 3.97 1.23 -9.61
N VAL A 113 2.72 1.65 -9.45
CA VAL A 113 1.66 0.82 -8.86
C VAL A 113 0.43 0.92 -9.73
N THR A 114 -0.18 -0.21 -10.05
CA THR A 114 -1.52 -0.27 -10.64
C THR A 114 -2.46 -1.03 -9.72
N ALA A 115 -3.75 -0.77 -9.83
CA ALA A 115 -4.75 -1.52 -9.10
C ALA A 115 -6.09 -1.62 -9.81
N GLU A 116 -6.77 -2.72 -9.51
CA GLU A 116 -8.13 -3.03 -9.95
C GLU A 116 -9.01 -3.35 -8.74
N LYS A 117 -10.26 -2.94 -8.78
CA LYS A 117 -11.19 -3.14 -7.67
C LYS A 117 -11.50 -4.63 -7.54
N TYR A 118 -11.28 -5.18 -6.35
CA TYR A 118 -11.46 -6.60 -6.08
C TYR A 118 -12.94 -6.96 -5.89
N GLY A 119 -13.34 -8.14 -6.35
CA GLY A 119 -14.68 -8.70 -6.12
C GLY A 119 -15.79 -8.02 -6.92
N ILE A 120 -15.45 -7.32 -8.00
CA ILE A 120 -16.42 -6.89 -9.01
C ILE A 120 -16.33 -7.90 -10.16
N ASP A 121 -17.37 -8.72 -10.32
CA ASP A 121 -17.52 -9.53 -11.51
C ASP A 121 -17.72 -8.61 -12.72
N ALA A 122 -17.02 -8.88 -13.82
CA ALA A 122 -17.10 -8.12 -15.07
C ALA A 122 -18.44 -8.34 -15.81
#